data_AF-A0A818MR15-F1
#
_entry.id   AF-A0A818MR15-F1
#
_cell.length_a   1.000
_cell.length_b   1.000
_cell.length_c   1.000
_cell.angle_alpha   90.00
_cell.angle_beta   90.00
_cell.angle_gamma   90.00
#
_symmetry.space_group_name_H-M   'P 1'
#
loop_
_entity.id
_entity.type
_entity.pdbx_description
1 polymer ?
#
loop_
_entity_poly.entity_id
_entity_poly.type
_entity_poly.pdbx_seq_one_letter_code
_entity_poly.pdbx_strand_id
1 'polypeptide(L)'
;MVLFLVVVALILSSISVSNGAAIRTNSGDVSIEVAVPRGLTRKEYFRSIIDFWTPERMASARPMEPPIIQNDRIPFVDNRNGDENAIERILTRSAPLSSKGVGDPTAAGKAFFVMKNLTYVCSGSVVNANNRDTIVTAGHCVYDNAAHEWVTNWIFVPNYSRDGRPFGTFTSRRLVTTRAWEAKVDYNNDVAIVLVNTNEEEKHVQDLTGAFGISLNAAKADDTNVFGYPVNNDKGETMDTCAAATSATSVLLNMMLQFKGIQITCEMNGGSSGGPWLRNYNSNTGSGQQVSVTSFGSSLVAGKIQGPLFVEENIGQLFTKYQNE
;
A
#
# COMPACT_ATOMS: atom_id res chain seq x y z
N MET A 1 -5.82 26.66 53.71
CA MET A 1 -6.74 25.68 53.08
C MET A 1 -7.88 26.45 52.42
N VAL A 2 -7.68 26.92 51.19
CA VAL A 2 -8.73 27.30 50.23
C VAL A 2 -8.12 27.00 48.85
N LEU A 3 -8.77 26.10 48.12
CA LEU A 3 -8.32 25.50 46.87
C LEU A 3 -8.71 26.44 45.71
N PHE A 4 -7.75 26.93 44.94
CA PHE A 4 -8.01 27.64 43.68
C PHE A 4 -8.34 26.60 42.60
N LEU A 5 -9.61 26.54 42.19
CA LEU A 5 -10.01 25.88 40.94
C LEU A 5 -9.74 26.83 39.78
N VAL A 6 -8.68 26.58 39.03
CA VAL A 6 -8.49 27.17 37.69
C VAL A 6 -9.16 26.23 36.70
N VAL A 7 -10.35 26.62 36.24
CA VAL A 7 -11.02 25.99 35.10
C VAL A 7 -10.36 26.53 33.84
N VAL A 8 -9.49 25.73 33.22
CA VAL A 8 -8.97 26.03 31.88
C VAL A 8 -10.07 25.71 30.87
N ALA A 9 -10.75 26.76 30.41
CA ALA A 9 -11.68 26.66 29.29
C ALA A 9 -10.89 26.33 28.02
N LEU A 10 -11.07 25.11 27.50
CA LEU A 10 -10.66 24.74 26.15
C LEU A 10 -11.48 25.57 25.15
N ILE A 11 -10.88 26.64 24.66
CA ILE A 11 -11.37 27.36 23.49
C ILE A 11 -11.20 26.42 22.30
N LEU A 12 -12.28 25.75 21.92
CA LEU A 12 -12.43 25.08 20.62
C LEU A 12 -12.45 26.17 19.55
N SER A 13 -11.27 26.65 19.15
CA SER A 13 -11.14 27.35 17.89
C SER A 13 -11.26 26.32 16.77
N SER A 14 -12.41 26.28 16.13
CA SER A 14 -12.62 25.62 14.85
C SER A 14 -11.70 26.26 13.81
N ILE A 15 -10.46 25.77 13.71
CA ILE A 15 -9.60 26.08 12.58
C ILE A 15 -10.11 25.21 11.44
N SER A 16 -10.84 25.83 10.53
CA SER A 16 -11.07 25.30 9.19
C SER A 16 -9.68 25.10 8.56
N VAL A 17 -9.19 23.87 8.62
CA VAL A 17 -8.05 23.46 7.79
C VAL A 17 -8.55 23.59 6.36
N SER A 18 -8.05 24.60 5.66
CA SER A 18 -8.33 24.77 4.24
C SER A 18 -7.88 23.51 3.52
N ASN A 19 -8.85 22.78 2.96
CA ASN A 19 -8.63 21.69 2.01
C ASN A 19 -7.50 22.07 1.06
N GLY A 20 -6.38 21.37 1.15
CA GLY A 20 -5.37 21.43 0.10
C GLY A 20 -6.05 21.02 -1.19
N ALA A 21 -6.17 21.94 -2.14
CA ALA A 21 -6.80 21.66 -3.40
C ALA A 21 -5.98 20.57 -4.11
N ALA A 22 -6.54 19.36 -4.22
CA ALA A 22 -6.01 18.35 -5.12
C ALA A 22 -5.90 18.99 -6.51
N ILE A 23 -4.68 19.08 -7.05
CA ILE A 23 -4.46 19.64 -8.38
C ILE A 23 -5.07 18.65 -9.38
N ARG A 24 -6.24 19.01 -9.93
CA ARG A 24 -6.94 18.23 -10.96
C ARG A 24 -6.29 18.50 -12.31
N THR A 25 -5.26 17.75 -12.65
CA THR A 25 -4.77 17.67 -14.04
C THR A 25 -5.52 16.58 -14.80
N ASN A 26 -5.56 16.71 -16.14
CA ASN A 26 -6.08 15.71 -17.09
C ASN A 26 -5.21 14.43 -17.15
N SER A 27 -4.45 14.15 -16.09
CA SER A 27 -3.50 13.06 -15.98
C SER A 27 -4.19 11.83 -15.39
N GLY A 28 -3.76 10.63 -15.78
CA GLY A 28 -4.34 9.36 -15.33
C GLY A 28 -4.13 9.06 -13.83
N ASP A 29 -3.53 9.99 -13.10
CA ASP A 29 -3.22 9.96 -11.67
C ASP A 29 -3.85 11.13 -10.90
N VAL A 30 -3.97 10.96 -9.59
CA VAL A 30 -4.24 12.02 -8.61
C VAL A 30 -3.24 11.90 -7.46
N SER A 31 -2.86 13.04 -6.88
CA SER A 31 -1.90 13.06 -5.77
C SER A 31 -2.17 14.16 -4.76
N ILE A 32 -1.63 13.99 -3.56
CA ILE A 32 -1.52 15.01 -2.52
C ILE A 32 -0.11 15.05 -1.96
N GLU A 33 0.49 16.24 -1.91
CA GLU A 33 1.68 16.46 -1.09
C GLU A 33 1.25 16.75 0.34
N VAL A 34 1.93 16.10 1.29
CA VAL A 34 1.66 16.26 2.72
C VAL A 34 2.07 17.67 3.14
N ALA A 35 1.07 18.51 3.37
CA ALA A 35 1.27 19.89 3.79
C ALA A 35 1.76 19.98 5.25
N VAL A 36 2.78 20.81 5.48
CA VAL A 36 3.29 21.09 6.83
C VAL A 36 2.41 22.19 7.46
N PRO A 37 1.81 21.96 8.65
CA PRO A 37 1.02 22.98 9.33
C PRO A 37 1.82 24.25 9.62
N ARG A 38 1.17 25.42 9.58
CA ARG A 38 1.82 26.69 9.89
C ARG A 38 2.41 26.66 11.31
N GLY A 39 3.63 27.17 11.44
CA GLY A 39 4.33 27.24 12.72
C GLY A 39 5.13 25.99 13.07
N LEU A 40 5.09 24.94 12.24
CA LEU A 40 5.97 23.79 12.35
C LEU A 40 6.99 23.77 11.20
N THR A 41 8.21 23.35 11.51
CA THR A 41 9.15 22.90 10.49
C THR A 41 8.74 21.53 9.96
N ARG A 42 9.24 21.19 8.77
CA ARG A 42 9.03 19.86 8.18
C ARG A 42 9.49 18.74 9.11
N LYS A 43 10.64 18.91 9.79
CA LYS A 43 11.20 17.94 10.73
C LYS A 43 10.32 17.74 11.97
N GLU A 44 9.81 18.82 12.56
CA GLU A 44 8.91 18.74 13.72
C GLU A 44 7.59 18.05 13.36
N TYR A 45 7.04 18.34 12.18
CA TYR A 45 5.81 17.69 11.75
C TYR A 45 6.01 16.20 11.46
N PHE A 46 7.12 15.80 10.85
CA PHE A 46 7.42 14.38 10.65
C PHE A 46 7.62 13.64 11.97
N ARG A 47 8.30 14.29 12.93
CA ARG A 47 8.44 13.76 14.30
C ARG A 47 7.06 13.54 14.94
N SER A 48 6.13 14.48 14.79
CA SER A 48 4.79 14.32 15.38
C SER A 48 3.97 13.18 14.77
N ILE A 49 4.16 12.88 13.47
CA ILE A 49 3.56 11.69 12.83
C ILE A 49 4.16 10.40 13.41
N ILE A 50 5.48 10.36 13.62
CA ILE A 50 6.15 9.19 14.21
C ILE A 50 5.69 9.00 15.66
N ASP A 51 5.66 10.06 16.46
CA ASP A 51 5.24 10.05 17.86
C ASP A 51 3.75 9.71 18.02
N PHE A 52 2.93 10.01 17.01
CA PHE A 52 1.54 9.57 16.95
C PHE A 52 1.45 8.04 16.95
N TRP A 53 2.35 7.32 16.25
CA TRP A 53 2.31 5.87 16.14
C TRP A 53 3.03 5.13 17.27
N THR A 54 2.38 5.15 18.45
CA THR A 54 2.80 4.34 19.59
C THR A 54 2.61 2.83 19.31
N PRO A 55 3.34 1.95 20.01
CA PRO A 55 3.16 0.50 19.89
C PRO A 55 1.68 0.07 20.07
N GLU A 56 0.95 0.69 20.99
CA GLU A 56 -0.46 0.39 21.24
C GLU A 56 -1.35 0.75 20.05
N ARG A 57 -1.14 1.93 19.43
CA ARG A 57 -1.91 2.34 18.25
C ARG A 57 -1.62 1.45 17.04
N MET A 58 -0.38 1.00 16.88
CA MET A 58 0.00 0.06 15.84
C MET A 58 -0.66 -1.31 16.06
N ALA A 59 -0.55 -1.87 17.26
CA ALA A 59 -1.10 -3.18 17.59
C ALA A 59 -2.64 -3.21 17.57
N SER A 60 -3.30 -2.08 17.79
CA SER A 60 -4.76 -1.96 17.72
C SER A 60 -5.29 -1.47 16.37
N ALA A 61 -4.42 -1.25 15.38
CA ALA A 61 -4.83 -0.77 14.06
C ALA A 61 -5.70 -1.81 13.35
N ARG A 62 -6.77 -1.34 12.71
CA ARG A 62 -7.75 -2.21 12.05
C ARG A 62 -7.30 -2.55 10.64
N PRO A 63 -7.54 -3.76 10.13
CA PRO A 63 -7.28 -4.03 8.72
C PRO A 63 -8.15 -3.10 7.86
N MET A 64 -7.54 -2.46 6.85
CA MET A 64 -8.31 -1.73 5.85
C MET A 64 -8.85 -2.72 4.82
N GLU A 65 -10.17 -2.70 4.66
CA GLU A 65 -10.86 -3.47 3.62
C GLU A 65 -11.29 -2.51 2.51
N PRO A 66 -11.08 -2.83 1.23
CA PRO A 66 -11.60 -2.02 0.16
C PRO A 66 -13.14 -2.01 0.20
N PRO A 67 -13.79 -0.95 -0.29
CA PRO A 67 -15.25 -0.89 -0.34
C PRO A 67 -15.80 -1.91 -1.35
N ILE A 68 -16.12 -3.12 -0.87
CA ILE A 68 -16.66 -4.19 -1.72
C ILE A 68 -18.07 -3.83 -2.18
N ILE A 69 -18.19 -3.33 -3.42
CA ILE A 69 -19.48 -3.21 -4.09
C ILE A 69 -19.83 -4.56 -4.72
N GLN A 70 -20.08 -5.58 -3.89
CA GLN A 70 -20.60 -6.86 -4.34
C GLN A 70 -22.12 -6.76 -4.54
N ASN A 71 -22.60 -7.27 -5.66
CA ASN A 71 -24.00 -7.63 -5.81
C ASN A 71 -24.14 -9.14 -5.63
N ASP A 72 -24.69 -9.58 -4.48
CA ASP A 72 -24.91 -11.00 -4.11
C ASP A 72 -25.74 -11.81 -5.14
N ARG A 73 -26.34 -11.13 -6.12
CA ARG A 73 -27.20 -11.72 -7.15
C ARG A 73 -26.50 -12.00 -8.48
N ILE A 74 -25.24 -11.61 -8.64
CA ILE A 74 -24.51 -11.82 -9.89
C ILE A 74 -23.55 -13.00 -9.71
N PRO A 75 -23.71 -14.10 -10.47
CA PRO A 75 -22.82 -15.24 -10.39
C PRO A 75 -21.38 -14.84 -10.74
N PHE A 76 -20.43 -15.35 -9.96
CA PHE A 76 -19.03 -15.37 -10.34
C PHE A 76 -18.87 -16.11 -11.68
N VAL A 77 -18.31 -15.44 -12.67
CA VAL A 77 -17.90 -16.04 -13.93
C VAL A 77 -16.40 -15.86 -14.06
N ASP A 78 -15.61 -16.86 -13.65
CA ASP A 78 -14.17 -16.93 -13.94
C ASP A 78 -13.96 -17.11 -15.43
N ASN A 79 -14.09 -16.03 -16.17
CA ASN A 79 -13.60 -15.99 -17.53
C ASN A 79 -12.09 -15.76 -17.44
N ARG A 80 -11.30 -16.82 -17.60
CA ARG A 80 -9.84 -16.80 -17.81
C ARG A 80 -9.42 -16.05 -19.09
N ASN A 81 -10.29 -15.19 -19.63
CA ASN A 81 -10.11 -14.38 -20.83
C ASN A 81 -9.43 -13.04 -20.50
N GLY A 82 -8.56 -12.99 -19.49
CA GLY A 82 -7.60 -11.90 -19.38
C GLY A 82 -6.64 -11.97 -20.57
N ASP A 83 -6.01 -10.86 -20.92
CA ASP A 83 -4.99 -10.87 -21.98
C ASP A 83 -3.70 -11.52 -21.46
N GLU A 84 -3.71 -12.85 -21.36
CA GLU A 84 -2.56 -13.66 -20.97
C GLU A 84 -1.43 -13.60 -22.02
N ASN A 85 -1.68 -13.02 -23.19
CA ASN A 85 -0.74 -12.93 -24.31
C ASN A 85 0.01 -11.60 -24.36
N ALA A 86 -0.29 -10.66 -23.47
CA ALA A 86 0.46 -9.42 -23.37
C ALA A 86 1.93 -9.71 -23.01
N ILE A 87 2.86 -9.11 -23.75
CA ILE A 87 4.29 -9.33 -23.53
C ILE A 87 4.70 -8.67 -22.22
N GLU A 88 5.28 -9.46 -21.31
CA GLU A 88 5.84 -8.94 -20.06
C GLU A 88 6.89 -7.87 -20.35
N ARG A 89 6.78 -6.73 -19.65
CA ARG A 89 7.74 -5.63 -19.75
C ARG A 89 8.30 -5.30 -18.38
N ILE A 90 9.60 -5.46 -18.23
CA ILE A 90 10.33 -5.05 -17.02
C ILE A 90 10.52 -3.53 -17.07
N LEU A 91 9.93 -2.79 -16.13
CA LEU A 91 10.18 -1.34 -15.97
C LEU A 91 11.47 -1.07 -15.22
N THR A 92 11.69 -1.83 -14.14
CA THR A 92 12.88 -1.74 -13.31
C THR A 92 13.23 -3.12 -12.78
N ARG A 93 14.53 -3.39 -12.62
CA ARG A 93 15.03 -4.62 -12.02
C ARG A 93 15.14 -4.44 -10.51
N SER A 94 15.02 -5.53 -9.76
CA SER A 94 15.29 -5.51 -8.32
C SER A 94 16.69 -5.00 -7.99
N ALA A 95 16.81 -4.26 -6.89
CA ALA A 95 18.06 -3.83 -6.29
C ALA A 95 18.23 -4.51 -4.92
N PRO A 96 18.74 -5.76 -4.87
CA PRO A 96 18.93 -6.46 -3.60
C PRO A 96 20.04 -5.83 -2.76
N LEU A 97 19.93 -5.92 -1.44
CA LEU A 97 21.07 -5.69 -0.57
C LEU A 97 21.93 -6.95 -0.47
N SER A 98 23.24 -6.76 -0.44
CA SER A 98 24.23 -7.84 -0.23
C SER A 98 24.22 -8.29 1.24
N SER A 99 23.11 -8.82 1.74
CA SER A 99 23.06 -9.50 3.03
C SER A 99 22.67 -10.95 2.81
N LYS A 100 23.64 -11.85 3.04
CA LYS A 100 23.43 -13.30 3.07
C LYS A 100 22.44 -13.65 4.19
N GLY A 101 21.36 -14.35 3.83
CA GLY A 101 20.60 -15.20 4.76
C GLY A 101 19.53 -14.51 5.59
N VAL A 102 18.56 -13.85 4.98
CA VAL A 102 17.37 -13.34 5.69
C VAL A 102 16.12 -13.94 5.05
N GLY A 103 15.24 -14.51 5.86
CA GLY A 103 14.02 -15.20 5.42
C GLY A 103 13.06 -14.31 4.63
N ASP A 104 12.22 -13.55 5.33
CA ASP A 104 11.26 -12.63 4.72
C ASP A 104 11.95 -11.45 4.04
N PRO A 105 11.40 -10.91 2.93
CA PRO A 105 12.07 -9.86 2.19
C PRO A 105 12.01 -8.53 2.93
N THR A 106 13.19 -7.93 3.15
CA THR A 106 13.35 -6.67 3.88
C THR A 106 12.68 -5.47 3.22
N ALA A 107 12.46 -5.53 1.90
CA ALA A 107 11.78 -4.49 1.13
C ALA A 107 10.24 -4.56 1.24
N ALA A 108 9.66 -5.62 1.80
CA ALA A 108 8.25 -5.66 2.15
C ALA A 108 8.05 -5.12 3.58
N GLY A 109 6.89 -4.50 3.84
CA GLY A 109 6.65 -3.87 5.14
C GLY A 109 5.17 -3.61 5.43
N LYS A 110 4.93 -3.16 6.66
CA LYS A 110 3.60 -2.84 7.18
C LYS A 110 3.36 -1.34 7.04
N ALA A 111 2.20 -0.96 6.54
CA ALA A 111 1.77 0.42 6.40
C ALA A 111 0.70 0.74 7.43
N PHE A 112 0.79 1.90 8.07
CA PHE A 112 -0.21 2.38 9.03
C PHE A 112 -0.70 3.77 8.63
N PHE A 113 -1.98 4.04 8.83
CA PHE A 113 -2.57 5.34 8.50
C PHE A 113 -3.84 5.60 9.30
N VAL A 114 -4.32 6.84 9.23
CA VAL A 114 -5.55 7.29 9.84
C VAL A 114 -6.58 7.63 8.77
N MET A 115 -7.78 7.09 8.95
CA MET A 115 -8.95 7.37 8.12
C MET A 115 -10.15 7.54 9.05
N LYS A 116 -10.94 8.62 8.88
CA LYS A 116 -12.11 8.92 9.75
C LYS A 116 -11.80 8.83 11.25
N ASN A 117 -10.64 9.34 11.67
CA ASN A 117 -10.12 9.33 13.05
C ASN A 117 -9.87 7.94 13.66
N LEU A 118 -9.84 6.88 12.84
CA LEU A 118 -9.48 5.53 13.25
C LEU A 118 -8.14 5.13 12.64
N THR A 119 -7.39 4.28 13.33
CA THR A 119 -6.12 3.74 12.85
C THR A 119 -6.33 2.47 12.06
N TYR A 120 -5.66 2.40 10.91
CA TYR A 120 -5.73 1.28 9.98
C TYR A 120 -4.36 0.75 9.63
N VAL A 121 -4.35 -0.48 9.12
CA VAL A 121 -3.18 -1.19 8.64
C VAL A 121 -3.40 -1.72 7.22
N CYS A 122 -2.35 -1.61 6.43
CA CYS A 122 -2.12 -2.28 5.16
C CYS A 122 -0.69 -2.84 5.15
N SER A 123 -0.29 -3.35 3.99
CA SER A 123 1.07 -3.73 3.62
C SER A 123 1.55 -2.89 2.43
N GLY A 124 2.83 -2.98 2.14
CA GLY A 124 3.43 -2.32 0.99
C GLY A 124 4.85 -2.79 0.75
N SER A 125 5.49 -2.24 -0.27
CA SER A 125 6.83 -2.64 -0.65
C SER A 125 7.65 -1.52 -1.26
N VAL A 126 8.94 -1.54 -0.98
CA VAL A 126 9.92 -0.65 -1.61
C VAL A 126 10.22 -1.15 -3.02
N VAL A 127 10.13 -0.25 -4.00
CA VAL A 127 10.45 -0.54 -5.40
C VAL A 127 11.64 0.28 -5.89
N ASN A 128 12.44 -0.31 -6.78
CA ASN A 128 13.68 0.29 -7.23
C ASN A 128 13.40 1.52 -8.11
N ALA A 129 13.55 2.71 -7.53
CA ALA A 129 13.29 4.00 -8.16
C ALA A 129 14.51 4.92 -8.01
N ASN A 130 14.66 5.89 -8.92
CA ASN A 130 15.80 6.82 -8.90
C ASN A 130 15.84 7.67 -7.61
N ASN A 131 14.67 7.98 -7.04
CA ASN A 131 14.56 8.73 -5.78
C ASN A 131 14.83 7.90 -4.53
N ARG A 132 14.87 6.56 -4.63
CA ARG A 132 15.15 5.63 -3.51
C ARG A 132 14.11 5.63 -2.37
N ASP A 133 12.97 6.29 -2.57
CA ASP A 133 11.95 6.56 -1.55
C ASP A 133 10.53 6.16 -2.00
N THR A 134 10.42 5.26 -2.97
CA THR A 134 9.14 4.87 -3.57
C THR A 134 8.60 3.58 -2.97
N ILE A 135 7.40 3.66 -2.39
CA ILE A 135 6.63 2.51 -1.90
C ILE A 135 5.46 2.25 -2.86
N VAL A 136 5.20 0.98 -3.19
CA VAL A 136 3.99 0.54 -3.89
C VAL A 136 3.04 -0.12 -2.89
N THR A 137 1.76 0.23 -2.97
CA THR A 137 0.67 -0.31 -2.14
C THR A 137 -0.65 -0.27 -2.91
N ALA A 138 -1.78 -0.62 -2.27
CA ALA A 138 -3.11 -0.53 -2.88
C ALA A 138 -3.67 0.91 -2.80
N GLY A 139 -4.55 1.26 -3.74
CA GLY A 139 -5.21 2.57 -3.79
C GLY A 139 -6.05 2.84 -2.53
N HIS A 140 -6.78 1.84 -2.06
CA HIS A 140 -7.59 1.95 -0.84
C HIS A 140 -6.76 2.14 0.45
N CYS A 141 -5.44 1.86 0.41
CA CYS A 141 -4.53 2.11 1.53
C CYS A 141 -4.06 3.58 1.61
N VAL A 142 -4.39 4.41 0.61
CA VAL A 142 -3.99 5.83 0.56
C VAL A 142 -5.18 6.79 0.39
N TYR A 143 -6.33 6.30 -0.05
CA TYR A 143 -7.49 7.12 -0.38
C TYR A 143 -8.81 6.50 0.09
N ASP A 144 -9.64 7.28 0.80
CA ASP A 144 -11.01 6.91 1.19
C ASP A 144 -11.98 7.36 0.09
N ASN A 145 -12.38 6.43 -0.78
CA ASN A 145 -13.35 6.72 -1.83
C ASN A 145 -14.74 7.10 -1.29
N ALA A 146 -15.12 6.62 -0.10
CA ALA A 146 -16.43 6.92 0.47
C ALA A 146 -16.49 8.34 1.06
N ALA A 147 -15.38 8.83 1.60
CA ALA A 147 -15.26 10.22 2.08
C ALA A 147 -14.74 11.19 1.02
N HIS A 148 -14.18 10.70 -0.08
CA HIS A 148 -13.40 11.47 -1.05
C HIS A 148 -12.20 12.20 -0.42
N GLU A 149 -11.53 11.55 0.54
CA GLU A 149 -10.44 12.13 1.32
C GLU A 149 -9.17 11.26 1.25
N TRP A 150 -8.02 11.91 1.33
CA TRP A 150 -6.75 11.23 1.49
C TRP A 150 -6.57 10.77 2.95
N VAL A 151 -5.92 9.63 3.15
CA VAL A 151 -5.56 9.19 4.50
C VAL A 151 -4.49 10.09 5.10
N THR A 152 -4.41 10.12 6.42
CA THR A 152 -3.48 10.97 7.17
C THR A 152 -2.57 10.13 8.06
N ASN A 153 -1.50 10.74 8.59
CA ASN A 153 -0.50 10.06 9.42
C ASN A 153 0.02 8.76 8.78
N TRP A 154 0.19 8.74 7.46
CA TRP A 154 0.62 7.53 6.77
C TRP A 154 2.11 7.28 7.04
N ILE A 155 2.42 6.07 7.50
CA ILE A 155 3.79 5.59 7.72
C ILE A 155 4.00 4.20 7.14
N PHE A 156 5.24 3.90 6.78
CA PHE A 156 5.70 2.59 6.37
C PHE A 156 6.81 2.09 7.29
N VAL A 157 6.73 0.83 7.68
CA VAL A 157 7.76 0.16 8.47
C VAL A 157 8.21 -1.10 7.72
N PRO A 158 9.35 -1.03 7.00
CA PRO A 158 9.90 -2.19 6.30
C PRO A 158 10.34 -3.27 7.29
N ASN A 159 10.11 -4.53 6.93
CA ASN A 159 10.39 -5.70 7.76
C ASN A 159 9.89 -5.55 9.21
N TYR A 160 8.68 -4.99 9.35
CA TYR A 160 8.01 -4.84 10.64
C TYR A 160 7.88 -6.19 11.35
N SER A 161 8.10 -6.19 12.66
CA SER A 161 7.71 -7.27 13.55
C SER A 161 7.29 -6.70 14.90
N ARG A 162 6.59 -7.50 15.72
CA ARG A 162 6.29 -7.13 17.13
C ARG A 162 7.53 -6.67 17.89
N ASP A 163 8.66 -7.31 17.62
CA ASP A 163 9.90 -7.16 18.37
C ASP A 163 10.75 -5.97 17.90
N GLY A 164 10.37 -5.31 16.80
CA GLY A 164 11.06 -4.09 16.39
C GLY A 164 10.77 -3.57 15.00
N ARG A 165 11.39 -2.42 14.73
CA ARG A 165 11.36 -1.67 13.46
C ARG A 165 12.80 -1.57 12.94
N PRO A 166 13.37 -2.65 12.37
CA PRO A 166 14.82 -2.78 12.19
C PRO A 166 15.45 -1.70 11.30
N PHE A 167 14.68 -1.09 10.40
CA PHE A 167 15.15 0.00 9.53
C PHE A 167 14.50 1.36 9.84
N GLY A 168 13.81 1.47 10.97
CA GLY A 168 13.12 2.69 11.39
C GLY A 168 11.72 2.85 10.79
N THR A 169 11.18 4.07 10.87
CA THR A 169 9.82 4.39 10.40
C THR A 169 9.88 5.48 9.34
N PHE A 170 9.16 5.30 8.24
CA PHE A 170 9.18 6.21 7.10
C PHE A 170 7.83 6.90 6.96
N THR A 171 7.80 8.23 7.09
CA THR A 171 6.56 9.02 6.95
C THR A 171 6.31 9.35 5.49
N SER A 172 5.05 9.38 5.05
CA SER A 172 4.72 9.83 3.69
C SER A 172 5.01 11.33 3.52
N ARG A 173 5.56 11.73 2.38
CA ARG A 173 5.55 13.13 1.89
C ARG A 173 4.58 13.34 0.73
N ARG A 174 4.24 12.28 -0.01
CA ARG A 174 3.27 12.35 -1.10
C ARG A 174 2.52 11.04 -1.23
N LEU A 175 1.20 11.12 -1.38
CA LEU A 175 0.34 9.98 -1.68
C LEU A 175 -0.16 10.13 -3.11
N VAL A 176 -0.14 9.03 -3.86
CA VAL A 176 -0.51 8.99 -5.28
C VAL A 176 -1.36 7.76 -5.53
N THR A 177 -2.48 7.91 -6.22
CA THR A 177 -3.25 6.79 -6.76
C THR A 177 -3.76 7.14 -8.16
N THR A 178 -4.34 6.16 -8.85
CA THR A 178 -4.89 6.38 -10.18
C THR A 178 -6.18 7.20 -10.10
N ARG A 179 -6.47 7.97 -11.16
CA ARG A 179 -7.77 8.66 -11.27
C ARG A 179 -8.93 7.66 -11.35
N ALA A 180 -8.70 6.50 -11.98
CA ALA A 180 -9.70 5.45 -12.11
C ALA A 180 -10.11 4.88 -10.73
N TRP A 181 -9.15 4.67 -9.83
CA TRP A 181 -9.43 4.30 -8.46
C TRP A 181 -10.18 5.41 -7.72
N GLU A 182 -9.62 6.62 -7.67
CA GLU A 182 -10.21 7.75 -6.93
C GLU A 182 -11.66 8.02 -7.32
N ALA A 183 -11.94 8.11 -8.63
CA ALA A 183 -13.22 8.56 -9.13
C ALA A 183 -14.28 7.45 -9.24
N LYS A 184 -13.88 6.18 -9.40
CA LYS A 184 -14.81 5.10 -9.79
C LYS A 184 -14.71 3.83 -8.96
N VAL A 185 -13.79 3.75 -7.99
CA VAL A 185 -13.51 2.51 -7.24
C VAL A 185 -13.22 1.36 -8.21
N ASP A 186 -12.44 1.66 -9.25
CA ASP A 186 -12.09 0.68 -10.27
C ASP A 186 -10.99 -0.24 -9.74
N TYR A 187 -11.35 -1.45 -9.34
CA TYR A 187 -10.45 -2.46 -8.79
C TYR A 187 -9.31 -2.87 -9.73
N ASN A 188 -9.42 -2.66 -11.05
CA ASN A 188 -8.31 -2.84 -11.99
C ASN A 188 -7.16 -1.85 -11.74
N ASN A 189 -7.47 -0.79 -11.00
CA ASN A 189 -6.66 0.38 -10.79
C ASN A 189 -6.43 0.67 -9.30
N ASP A 190 -6.78 -0.29 -8.41
CA ASP A 190 -6.54 -0.24 -6.96
C ASP A 190 -5.05 -0.40 -6.62
N VAL A 191 -4.27 0.57 -7.08
CA VAL A 191 -2.82 0.68 -6.88
C VAL A 191 -2.46 2.10 -6.50
N ALA A 192 -1.37 2.22 -5.77
CA ALA A 192 -0.84 3.50 -5.32
C ALA A 192 0.68 3.49 -5.27
N ILE A 193 1.23 4.69 -5.37
CA ILE A 193 2.60 4.98 -4.99
C ILE A 193 2.57 5.94 -3.79
N VAL A 194 3.42 5.67 -2.81
CA VAL A 194 3.71 6.60 -1.71
C VAL A 194 5.17 6.97 -1.78
N LEU A 195 5.45 8.27 -1.86
CA LEU A 195 6.79 8.79 -1.67
C LEU A 195 6.97 9.06 -0.19
N VAL A 196 7.99 8.45 0.40
CA VAL A 196 8.32 8.63 1.82
C VAL A 196 9.44 9.64 2.00
N ASN A 197 9.56 10.14 3.22
CA ASN A 197 10.76 10.84 3.69
C ASN A 197 11.83 9.83 4.08
N THR A 198 13.06 10.30 4.26
CA THR A 198 14.08 9.55 4.97
C THR A 198 13.65 9.27 6.42
N ASN A 199 14.20 8.21 7.02
CA ASN A 199 13.94 7.88 8.42
C ASN A 199 14.59 8.89 9.39
N GLU A 200 14.48 8.63 10.69
CA GLU A 200 15.04 9.48 11.75
C GLU A 200 16.57 9.63 11.71
N GLU A 201 17.26 8.73 11.01
CA GLU A 201 18.71 8.74 10.76
C GLU A 201 19.08 9.36 9.38
N GLU A 202 18.10 10.00 8.72
CA GLU A 202 18.24 10.63 7.41
C GLU A 202 18.67 9.64 6.30
N LYS A 203 18.25 8.38 6.42
CA LYS A 203 18.50 7.33 5.41
C LYS A 203 17.29 7.12 4.50
N HIS A 204 17.56 6.90 3.21
CA HIS A 204 16.54 6.49 2.25
C HIS A 204 16.13 5.04 2.48
N VAL A 205 14.86 4.74 2.25
CA VAL A 205 14.31 3.41 2.53
C VAL A 205 15.00 2.34 1.68
N GLN A 206 15.16 2.58 0.37
CA GLN A 206 15.79 1.63 -0.54
C GLN A 206 17.27 1.35 -0.21
N ASP A 207 18.00 2.33 0.34
CA ASP A 207 19.40 2.13 0.76
C ASP A 207 19.51 1.15 1.94
N LEU A 208 18.46 1.05 2.77
CA LEU A 208 18.42 0.20 3.97
C LEU A 208 17.78 -1.16 3.75
N THR A 209 16.84 -1.26 2.81
CA THR A 209 16.02 -2.47 2.63
C THR A 209 16.31 -3.21 1.32
N GLY A 210 17.02 -2.58 0.39
CA GLY A 210 16.97 -2.94 -1.02
C GLY A 210 15.58 -2.62 -1.59
N ALA A 211 15.32 -3.06 -2.81
CA ALA A 211 14.04 -2.83 -3.45
C ALA A 211 13.68 -3.88 -4.50
N PHE A 212 12.39 -4.11 -4.70
CA PHE A 212 11.90 -4.98 -5.76
C PHE A 212 11.92 -4.28 -7.12
N GLY A 213 11.96 -5.09 -8.18
CA GLY A 213 11.69 -4.59 -9.52
C GLY A 213 10.20 -4.48 -9.80
N ILE A 214 9.82 -3.87 -10.92
CA ILE A 214 8.43 -3.82 -11.41
C ILE A 214 8.39 -4.47 -12.79
N SER A 215 7.46 -5.41 -12.96
CA SER A 215 7.12 -6.03 -14.24
C SER A 215 5.66 -5.73 -14.57
N LEU A 216 5.41 -5.24 -15.77
CA LEU A 216 4.08 -5.05 -16.33
C LEU A 216 3.64 -6.27 -17.15
N ASN A 217 2.33 -6.44 -17.30
CA ASN A 217 1.68 -7.45 -18.15
C ASN A 217 2.03 -8.90 -17.76
N ALA A 218 2.54 -9.12 -16.55
CA ALA A 218 2.99 -10.42 -16.06
C ALA A 218 1.84 -11.19 -15.38
N ALA A 219 0.81 -11.57 -16.15
CA ALA A 219 -0.44 -12.12 -15.61
C ALA A 219 -0.33 -13.57 -15.09
N LYS A 220 0.65 -14.34 -15.57
CA LYS A 220 0.77 -15.77 -15.30
C LYS A 220 2.17 -16.14 -14.83
N ALA A 221 2.23 -16.95 -13.78
CA ALA A 221 3.47 -17.50 -13.26
C ALA A 221 3.18 -18.79 -12.49
N ASP A 222 4.06 -19.77 -12.60
CA ASP A 222 3.92 -21.04 -11.87
C ASP A 222 4.27 -20.90 -10.38
N ASP A 223 5.11 -19.93 -10.03
CA ASP A 223 5.55 -19.65 -8.67
C ASP A 223 5.58 -18.13 -8.43
N THR A 224 4.58 -17.64 -7.68
CA THR A 224 4.49 -16.25 -7.21
C THR A 224 4.42 -16.24 -5.71
N ASN A 225 5.27 -15.42 -5.09
CA ASN A 225 5.28 -15.21 -3.65
C ASN A 225 4.54 -13.92 -3.33
N VAL A 226 3.49 -14.02 -2.53
CA VAL A 226 2.78 -12.87 -1.97
C VAL A 226 3.27 -12.66 -0.55
N PHE A 227 3.51 -11.40 -0.18
CA PHE A 227 3.89 -11.02 1.19
C PHE A 227 2.92 -9.99 1.74
N GLY A 228 2.63 -10.04 3.04
CA GLY A 228 1.79 -9.06 3.70
C GLY A 228 1.72 -9.27 5.21
N TYR A 229 0.93 -8.43 5.88
CA TYR A 229 0.70 -8.45 7.33
C TYR A 229 -0.79 -8.69 7.65
N PRO A 230 -1.32 -9.89 7.35
CA PRO A 230 -2.73 -10.17 7.55
C PRO A 230 -3.06 -10.32 9.04
N VAL A 231 -4.21 -9.80 9.47
CA VAL A 231 -4.57 -9.83 10.90
C VAL A 231 -5.00 -11.21 11.41
N ASN A 232 -5.31 -12.17 10.52
CA ASN A 232 -5.56 -13.56 10.93
C ASN A 232 -4.28 -14.32 11.31
N ASN A 233 -3.09 -13.80 10.99
CA ASN A 233 -1.82 -14.36 11.44
C ASN A 233 -1.16 -13.41 12.45
N ASP A 234 -0.94 -13.89 13.68
CA ASP A 234 -0.38 -13.12 14.81
C ASP A 234 -0.91 -11.67 14.95
N LYS A 235 -2.19 -11.43 14.62
CA LYS A 235 -2.81 -10.08 14.62
C LYS A 235 -2.10 -9.07 13.71
N GLY A 236 -1.46 -9.55 12.64
CA GLY A 236 -0.69 -8.75 11.69
C GLY A 236 0.67 -8.31 12.23
N GLU A 237 1.15 -8.88 13.33
CA GLU A 237 2.42 -8.51 13.95
C GLU A 237 3.64 -9.20 13.31
N THR A 238 3.41 -10.17 12.42
CA THR A 238 4.43 -10.86 11.64
C THR A 238 4.09 -10.79 10.15
N MET A 239 5.12 -10.79 9.30
CA MET A 239 4.92 -10.96 7.87
C MET A 239 4.44 -12.39 7.61
N ASP A 240 3.53 -12.55 6.66
CA ASP A 240 3.04 -13.83 6.18
C ASP A 240 3.30 -13.96 4.68
N THR A 241 3.33 -15.20 4.19
CA THR A 241 3.59 -15.49 2.78
C THR A 241 2.71 -16.58 2.21
N CYS A 242 2.29 -16.39 0.96
CA CYS A 242 1.68 -17.42 0.13
C CYS A 242 2.56 -17.64 -1.11
N ALA A 243 2.84 -18.90 -1.45
CA ALA A 243 3.54 -19.27 -2.68
C ALA A 243 2.64 -20.20 -3.51
N ALA A 244 2.20 -19.72 -4.66
CA ALA A 244 1.33 -20.49 -5.56
C ALA A 244 1.37 -19.92 -6.99
N ALA A 245 0.78 -20.67 -7.92
CA ALA A 245 0.61 -20.21 -9.29
C ALA A 245 -0.40 -19.06 -9.37
N THR A 246 -0.08 -18.07 -10.19
CA THR A 246 -0.94 -16.94 -10.50
C THR A 246 -1.60 -17.13 -11.86
N SER A 247 -2.88 -16.76 -11.95
CA SER A 247 -3.66 -16.82 -13.21
C SER A 247 -4.46 -15.55 -13.42
N ALA A 248 -4.76 -15.22 -14.67
CA ALA A 248 -5.69 -14.16 -14.97
C ALA A 248 -7.08 -14.51 -14.43
N THR A 249 -7.80 -13.49 -13.95
CA THR A 249 -9.17 -13.64 -13.49
C THR A 249 -10.01 -12.48 -14.02
N SER A 250 -11.29 -12.76 -14.25
CA SER A 250 -12.28 -11.72 -14.45
C SER A 250 -13.46 -11.93 -13.51
N VAL A 251 -13.84 -10.89 -12.78
CA VAL A 251 -14.91 -10.93 -11.80
C VAL A 251 -15.86 -9.77 -12.03
N LEU A 252 -17.16 -10.06 -12.14
CA LEU A 252 -18.18 -9.03 -12.19
C LEU A 252 -18.52 -8.65 -10.74
N LEU A 253 -18.03 -7.49 -10.28
CA LEU A 253 -18.23 -7.04 -8.91
C LEU A 253 -19.66 -6.48 -8.73
N ASN A 254 -20.17 -5.76 -9.75
CA ASN A 254 -21.58 -5.36 -9.85
C ASN A 254 -21.98 -5.15 -11.33
N MET A 255 -23.21 -4.66 -11.60
CA MET A 255 -23.72 -4.48 -12.98
C MET A 255 -22.86 -3.59 -13.89
N MET A 256 -22.00 -2.74 -13.32
CA MET A 256 -21.21 -1.73 -14.04
C MET A 256 -19.70 -1.94 -13.92
N LEU A 257 -19.22 -2.80 -13.02
CA LEU A 257 -17.80 -2.98 -12.72
C LEU A 257 -17.33 -4.42 -12.94
N GLN A 258 -16.48 -4.59 -13.95
CA GLN A 258 -15.76 -5.83 -14.22
C GLN A 258 -14.29 -5.66 -13.80
N PHE A 259 -13.86 -6.46 -12.84
CA PHE A 259 -12.46 -6.66 -12.53
C PHE A 259 -11.84 -7.63 -13.53
N LYS A 260 -10.62 -7.32 -13.95
CA LYS A 260 -9.72 -8.03 -14.86
C LYS A 260 -8.31 -7.87 -14.30
N GLY A 261 -7.89 -8.85 -13.51
CA GLY A 261 -6.60 -8.82 -12.85
C GLY A 261 -6.05 -10.22 -12.73
N ILE A 262 -5.39 -10.48 -11.62
CA ILE A 262 -4.81 -11.78 -11.33
C ILE A 262 -5.29 -12.29 -9.97
N GLN A 263 -5.31 -13.61 -9.84
CA GLN A 263 -5.70 -14.30 -8.61
C GLN A 263 -4.65 -15.35 -8.23
N ILE A 264 -4.58 -15.61 -6.93
CA ILE A 264 -3.72 -16.64 -6.34
C ILE A 264 -4.40 -17.26 -5.13
N THR A 265 -4.15 -18.54 -4.90
CA THR A 265 -4.59 -19.23 -3.68
C THR A 265 -3.78 -18.73 -2.50
N CYS A 266 -4.46 -18.09 -1.56
CA CYS A 266 -3.86 -17.49 -0.38
C CYS A 266 -4.95 -17.17 0.66
N GLU A 267 -4.69 -17.52 1.92
CA GLU A 267 -5.63 -17.35 3.04
C GLU A 267 -5.36 -16.05 3.84
N MET A 268 -4.44 -15.20 3.37
CA MET A 268 -4.19 -13.90 3.99
C MET A 268 -5.46 -13.05 3.95
N ASN A 269 -5.86 -12.50 5.09
CA ASN A 269 -7.02 -11.62 5.19
C ASN A 269 -6.61 -10.14 5.29
N GLY A 270 -7.54 -9.29 5.71
CA GLY A 270 -7.33 -7.85 5.90
C GLY A 270 -6.02 -7.50 6.60
N GLY A 271 -5.38 -6.42 6.17
CA GLY A 271 -4.02 -6.04 6.57
C GLY A 271 -2.94 -6.49 5.57
N SER A 272 -3.19 -7.57 4.82
CA SER A 272 -2.33 -7.95 3.68
C SER A 272 -2.48 -7.04 2.46
N SER A 273 -3.56 -6.25 2.38
CA SER A 273 -3.81 -5.28 1.32
C SER A 273 -2.61 -4.40 1.03
N GLY A 274 -2.28 -4.20 -0.25
CA GLY A 274 -1.11 -3.46 -0.70
C GLY A 274 0.20 -4.26 -0.69
N GLY A 275 0.21 -5.45 -0.10
CA GLY A 275 1.37 -6.34 -0.05
C GLY A 275 1.82 -6.81 -1.44
N PRO A 276 3.13 -6.98 -1.69
CA PRO A 276 3.66 -7.25 -3.02
C PRO A 276 3.42 -8.69 -3.48
N TRP A 277 3.13 -8.85 -4.77
CA TRP A 277 3.13 -10.15 -5.45
C TRP A 277 4.38 -10.24 -6.31
N LEU A 278 5.28 -11.15 -5.97
CA LEU A 278 6.63 -11.23 -6.52
C LEU A 278 6.81 -12.48 -7.38
N ARG A 279 7.23 -12.27 -8.63
CA ARG A 279 7.76 -13.34 -9.50
C ARG A 279 9.26 -13.44 -9.36
N ASN A 280 9.79 -14.62 -9.63
CA ASN A 280 11.23 -14.92 -9.56
C ASN A 280 11.83 -14.50 -8.21
N TYR A 281 11.07 -14.70 -7.13
CA TYR A 281 11.52 -14.34 -5.80
C TYR A 281 12.69 -15.25 -5.41
N ASN A 282 13.80 -14.64 -5.01
CA ASN A 282 14.96 -15.35 -4.50
C ASN A 282 15.12 -15.03 -3.01
N SER A 283 14.76 -15.99 -2.17
CA SER A 283 14.84 -15.86 -0.71
C SER A 283 16.26 -15.67 -0.19
N ASN A 284 17.30 -16.03 -0.94
CA ASN A 284 18.68 -15.81 -0.50
C ASN A 284 19.11 -14.34 -0.62
N THR A 285 18.51 -13.58 -1.54
CA THR A 285 18.86 -12.20 -1.85
C THR A 285 17.73 -11.21 -1.54
N GLY A 286 16.52 -11.69 -1.24
CA GLY A 286 15.32 -10.87 -1.09
C GLY A 286 14.88 -10.17 -2.38
N SER A 287 15.42 -10.57 -3.54
CA SER A 287 15.09 -9.96 -4.84
C SER A 287 13.86 -10.59 -5.46
N GLY A 288 13.03 -9.80 -6.14
CA GLY A 288 11.91 -10.27 -6.94
C GLY A 288 11.37 -9.17 -7.86
N GLN A 289 10.55 -9.57 -8.83
CA GLN A 289 9.84 -8.65 -9.72
C GLN A 289 8.38 -8.56 -9.27
N GLN A 290 7.96 -7.38 -8.84
CA GLN A 290 6.59 -7.13 -8.42
C GLN A 290 5.67 -6.96 -9.63
N VAL A 291 4.54 -7.68 -9.61
CA VAL A 291 3.58 -7.74 -10.72
C VAL A 291 2.16 -7.32 -10.33
N SER A 292 1.92 -7.20 -9.02
CA SER A 292 0.64 -6.81 -8.45
C SER A 292 0.79 -6.39 -6.98
N VAL A 293 -0.33 -5.99 -6.38
CA VAL A 293 -0.53 -5.85 -4.95
C VAL A 293 -1.79 -6.62 -4.54
N THR A 294 -1.84 -7.08 -3.30
CA THR A 294 -3.10 -7.61 -2.75
C THR A 294 -4.14 -6.50 -2.69
N SER A 295 -5.28 -6.65 -3.37
CA SER A 295 -6.33 -5.65 -3.39
C SER A 295 -7.53 -6.10 -2.57
N PHE A 296 -8.09 -7.28 -2.85
CA PHE A 296 -9.24 -7.83 -2.11
C PHE A 296 -9.20 -9.35 -2.06
N GLY A 297 -9.94 -9.92 -1.11
CA GLY A 297 -10.37 -11.32 -1.16
C GLY A 297 -11.88 -11.36 -1.42
N SER A 298 -12.36 -12.43 -2.04
CA SER A 298 -13.79 -12.62 -2.29
C SER A 298 -14.30 -13.84 -1.53
N SER A 299 -15.35 -13.68 -0.71
CA SER A 299 -16.06 -14.78 -0.06
C SER A 299 -16.63 -15.80 -1.07
N LEU A 300 -16.86 -15.36 -2.31
CA LEU A 300 -17.34 -16.20 -3.42
C LEU A 300 -16.24 -17.12 -3.98
N VAL A 301 -14.96 -16.85 -3.68
CA VAL A 301 -13.80 -17.65 -4.10
C VAL A 301 -12.92 -17.90 -2.87
N ALA A 302 -13.48 -18.64 -1.92
CA ALA A 302 -12.82 -18.98 -0.66
C ALA A 302 -11.36 -19.45 -0.88
N GLY A 303 -10.45 -18.90 -0.09
CA GLY A 303 -9.02 -19.21 -0.16
C GLY A 303 -8.26 -18.57 -1.32
N LYS A 304 -8.83 -17.56 -2.00
CA LYS A 304 -8.11 -16.76 -2.99
C LYS A 304 -8.19 -15.27 -2.69
N ILE A 305 -7.09 -14.60 -3.01
CA ILE A 305 -7.00 -13.15 -3.09
C ILE A 305 -6.79 -12.71 -4.54
N GLN A 306 -7.18 -11.48 -4.82
CA GLN A 306 -7.09 -10.84 -6.12
C GLN A 306 -6.27 -9.55 -6.04
N GLY A 307 -5.55 -9.27 -7.12
CA GLY A 307 -4.75 -8.07 -7.28
C GLY A 307 -4.84 -7.52 -8.70
N PRO A 308 -4.86 -6.18 -8.89
CA PRO A 308 -4.79 -5.59 -10.21
C PRO A 308 -3.51 -6.02 -10.91
N LEU A 309 -3.60 -6.41 -12.18
CA LEU A 309 -2.42 -6.64 -12.99
C LEU A 309 -1.70 -5.30 -13.20
N PHE A 310 -0.39 -5.26 -12.95
CA PHE A 310 0.40 -4.10 -13.29
C PHE A 310 0.48 -3.93 -14.81
N VAL A 311 0.04 -2.78 -15.30
CA VAL A 311 0.03 -2.38 -16.71
C VAL A 311 0.51 -0.93 -16.85
N GLU A 312 0.72 -0.47 -18.09
CA GLU A 312 1.21 0.90 -18.34
C GLU A 312 0.20 1.94 -17.84
N GLU A 313 -1.09 1.66 -17.98
CA GLU A 313 -2.20 2.53 -17.63
C GLU A 313 -2.45 2.65 -16.13
N ASN A 314 -1.80 1.84 -15.28
CA ASN A 314 -1.93 1.94 -13.82
C ASN A 314 -0.57 2.26 -13.16
N ILE A 315 0.11 1.27 -12.58
CA ILE A 315 1.39 1.47 -11.91
C ILE A 315 2.47 1.99 -12.87
N GLY A 316 2.43 1.63 -14.16
CA GLY A 316 3.44 2.06 -15.12
C GLY A 316 3.48 3.58 -15.28
N GLN A 317 2.33 4.21 -15.45
CA GLN A 317 2.22 5.67 -15.53
C GLN A 317 2.60 6.34 -14.19
N LEU A 318 2.17 5.79 -13.05
CA LEU A 318 2.52 6.35 -11.73
C LEU A 318 4.04 6.30 -11.53
N PHE A 319 4.64 5.12 -11.73
CA PHE A 319 6.08 4.93 -11.54
C PHE A 319 6.89 5.82 -12.47
N THR A 320 6.54 5.86 -13.76
CA THR A 320 7.26 6.69 -14.74
C THR A 320 7.26 8.17 -14.35
N LYS A 321 6.14 8.68 -13.83
CA LYS A 321 5.98 10.07 -13.42
C LYS A 321 6.73 10.40 -12.13
N TYR A 322 6.66 9.52 -11.13
CA TYR A 322 7.08 9.83 -9.75
C TYR A 322 8.47 9.31 -9.34
N GLN A 323 9.09 8.41 -10.11
CA GLN A 323 10.37 7.77 -9.74
C GLN A 323 11.57 8.73 -9.55
N ASN A 324 11.48 9.99 -10.01
CA ASN A 324 12.55 10.98 -9.94
C ASN A 324 12.31 12.11 -8.92
N GLU A 325 11.17 12.10 -8.23
CA GLU A 325 10.78 13.13 -7.26
C GLU A 325 11.26 12.84 -5.84
#